data_AF-Q4T043-F1
#
_entry.id   AF-Q4T043-F1
#
_cell.length_a   1.000
_cell.length_b   1.000
_cell.length_c   1.000
_cell.angle_alpha   90.00
_cell.angle_beta   90.00
_cell.angle_gamma   90.00
#
_symmetry.space_group_name_H-M   'P 1'
#
loop_
_entity.id
_entity.type
_entity.pdbx_description
1 polymer ?
#
loop_
_entity_poly.entity_id
_entity_poly.type
_entity_poly.pdbx_seq_one_letter_code
_entity_poly.pdbx_strand_id
1 'polypeptide(L)' 'MATGTDSKLVLIQRHIRAFADFPKDGVLFRDICPILKDPSALRAVTDLFEEHVRERHQHVDLIAGIG' A
#
# COMPACT_ATOMS: atom_id res chain seq x y z
N MET A 1 2.75 21.22 -9.36
CA MET A 1 3.80 20.49 -8.62
C MET A 1 3.14 19.25 -8.03
N ALA A 2 3.70 18.06 -8.21
CA ALA A 2 3.08 16.83 -7.68
C ALA A 2 2.88 16.99 -6.17
N THR A 3 1.68 16.71 -5.69
CA THR A 3 1.39 16.77 -4.25
C THR A 3 2.26 15.73 -3.53
N GLY A 4 2.52 15.91 -2.23
CA GLY A 4 3.27 14.92 -1.44
C GLY A 4 2.68 13.52 -1.55
N THR A 5 1.35 13.45 -1.67
CA THR A 5 0.55 12.25 -1.90
C THR A 5 0.86 11.57 -3.23
N ASP A 6 0.91 12.32 -4.34
CA ASP A 6 1.21 11.75 -5.67
C ASP A 6 2.59 11.09 -5.71
N SER A 7 3.57 11.70 -5.03
CA SER A 7 4.93 11.16 -4.94
C SER A 7 4.98 9.85 -4.15
N LYS A 8 4.21 9.74 -3.06
CA LYS A 8 4.06 8.51 -2.27
C LYS A 8 3.38 7.41 -3.08
N LEU A 9 2.32 7.73 -3.82
CA LEU A 9 1.62 6.75 -4.67
C LEU A 9 2.53 6.18 -5.76
N VAL A 10 3.32 7.03 -6.43
CA VAL A 10 4.30 6.58 -7.44
C VAL A 10 5.36 5.67 -6.80
N LEU A 11 5.84 6.01 -5.60
CA LEU A 11 6.80 5.18 -4.88
C LEU A 11 6.24 3.78 -4.59
N ILE A 12 4.99 3.70 -4.11
CA ILE A 12 4.33 2.43 -3.77
C ILE A 12 4.10 1.59 -5.03
N GLN A 13 3.56 2.18 -6.09
CA GLN A 13 3.24 1.46 -7.33
C GLN A 13 4.47 0.79 -7.96
N ARG A 14 5.64 1.44 -7.89
CA ARG A 14 6.90 0.87 -8.41
C ARG A 14 7.35 -0.40 -7.70
N HIS A 15 6.84 -0.65 -6.49
CA HIS A 15 7.17 -1.83 -5.69
C HIS A 15 6.14 -2.97 -5.83
N ILE A 16 5.05 -2.78 -6.58
CA ILE A 16 4.06 -3.83 -6.82
C ILE A 16 4.44 -4.58 -8.10
N ARG A 17 4.75 -5.87 -7.97
CA ARG A 17 5.05 -6.74 -9.12
C ARG A 17 3.80 -7.48 -9.56
N ALA A 18 3.69 -7.73 -10.86
CA ALA A 18 2.57 -8.46 -11.44
C ALA A 18 3.06 -9.79 -12.00
N PHE A 19 2.37 -10.88 -11.63
CA PHE A 19 2.63 -12.23 -12.13
C PHE A 19 1.34 -12.77 -12.72
N ALA A 20 1.32 -13.00 -14.03
CA ALA A 20 0.19 -13.65 -14.69
C ALA A 20 0.13 -15.14 -14.33
N ASP A 21 -1.08 -15.70 -14.34
CA ASP A 21 -1.37 -17.12 -14.16
C ASP A 21 -0.82 -17.71 -12.85
N PHE A 22 -0.81 -16.92 -11.78
CA PHE A 22 -0.39 -17.34 -10.45
C PHE A 22 -1.46 -17.06 -9.38
N PRO A 23 -1.76 -18.01 -8.46
CA PRO A 23 -1.22 -19.38 -8.38
C PRO A 23 -1.87 -20.36 -9.39
N LYS A 24 -2.78 -19.88 -10.23
CA LYS A 24 -3.51 -20.65 -11.25
C LYS A 24 -3.82 -19.75 -12.45
N ASP A 25 -4.09 -20.39 -13.58
CA ASP A 25 -4.43 -19.72 -14.84
C ASP A 25 -5.58 -18.70 -14.69
N GLY A 26 -5.43 -17.57 -15.37
CA GLY A 26 -6.39 -16.47 -15.37
C GLY A 26 -6.27 -15.50 -14.19
N VAL A 27 -5.33 -15.71 -13.26
CA VAL A 27 -5.11 -14.82 -12.11
C VAL A 27 -3.90 -13.92 -12.32
N LEU A 28 -4.07 -12.60 -12.22
CA LEU A 28 -2.96 -11.64 -12.15
C LEU A 28 -2.59 -11.37 -10.69
N PHE A 29 -1.61 -12.11 -10.16
CA PHE A 29 -1.13 -11.92 -8.81
C PHE A 29 -0.34 -10.62 -8.66
N ARG A 30 -0.63 -9.87 -7.60
CA ARG A 30 0.06 -8.64 -7.23
C ARG A 30 0.91 -8.90 -6.00
N ASP A 31 2.21 -9.06 -6.21
CA ASP A 31 3.16 -9.27 -5.13
C ASP A 31 3.50 -7.94 -4.45
N ILE A 32 3.16 -7.85 -3.16
CA ILE A 32 3.43 -6.69 -2.30
C ILE A 32 4.67 -6.88 -1.43
N CYS A 33 5.31 -8.07 -1.45
CA CYS A 33 6.49 -8.33 -0.63
C CYS A 33 7.62 -7.30 -0.84
N PRO A 34 7.85 -6.70 -2.04
CA PRO A 34 8.84 -5.65 -2.18
C PRO A 34 8.50 -4.38 -1.39
N ILE A 35 7.22 -4.03 -1.20
CA ILE A 35 6.82 -2.92 -0.33
C ILE A 35 7.23 -3.21 1.11
N LEU A 36 6.97 -4.42 1.60
CA LEU A 36 7.29 -4.81 2.98
C LEU A 36 8.80 -4.85 3.26
N LYS A 37 9.63 -5.02 2.22
CA LYS A 37 11.09 -5.04 2.31
C LYS A 37 11.72 -3.65 2.23
N ASP A 38 11.04 -2.67 1.65
CA ASP A 38 11.55 -1.30 1.50
C ASP A 38 10.96 -0.38 2.59
N PRO A 39 11.79 0.14 3.52
CA PRO A 39 11.30 0.97 4.62
C PRO A 39 10.56 2.23 4.17
N SER A 40 11.02 2.84 3.07
CA SER A 40 10.45 4.04 2.49
C SER A 40 9.07 3.78 1.89
N ALA A 41 8.89 2.68 1.16
CA ALA A 41 7.62 2.28 0.58
C ALA A 41 6.62 1.88 1.66
N LEU A 42 7.03 1.11 2.67
CA LEU A 42 6.15 0.73 3.78
C LEU A 42 5.68 1.95 4.58
N ARG A 43 6.57 2.91 4.83
CA ARG A 43 6.21 4.19 5.45
C ARG A 43 5.22 4.96 4.57
N ALA A 44 5.45 5.05 3.27
CA ALA A 44 4.54 5.73 2.36
C ALA A 44 3.12 5.13 2.39
N VAL A 45 2.99 3.80 2.42
CA VAL A 45 1.68 3.13 2.56
C VAL A 45 1.02 3.49 3.89
N THR A 46 1.77 3.39 4.98
CA THR A 46 1.24 3.62 6.33
C THR A 46 0.78 5.06 6.51
N ASP A 47 1.58 6.03 6.05
CA ASP A 47 1.22 7.45 6.11
C ASP A 47 -0.07 7.72 5.34
N LEU A 48 -0.25 7.13 4.15
CA LEU A 48 -1.47 7.34 3.35
C LEU A 48 -2.71 6.71 3.99
N PHE A 49 -2.58 5.53 4.58
CA PHE A 49 -3.69 4.92 5.33
C PHE A 49 -4.05 5.73 6.57
N GLU A 50 -3.05 6.18 7.32
CA GLU A 50 -3.24 7.03 8.50
C GLU A 50 -3.96 8.34 8.14
N GLU A 51 -3.48 9.05 7.12
CA GLU A 51 -4.09 10.28 6.61
C GLU A 51 -5.55 10.04 6.22
N HIS A 52 -5.82 9.01 5.41
CA HIS A 52 -7.15 8.66 4.96
C HIS A 52 -8.13 8.35 6.11
N VAL A 53 -7.64 7.66 7.14
CA VAL A 53 -8.44 7.32 8.33
C VAL A 53 -8.74 8.56 9.16
N ARG A 54 -7.73 9.41 9.42
CA ARG A 54 -7.92 10.66 10.17
C ARG A 54 -8.90 11.61 9.50
N GLU A 55 -8.91 11.66 8.17
CA GLU A 55 -9.85 12.49 7.40
C GLU A 55 -11.31 12.01 7.52
N ARG A 56 -11.52 10.70 7.63
CA ARG A 56 -12.87 10.10 7.62
C ARG A 56 -13.43 9.81 8.99
N HIS A 57 -12.56 9.66 9.99
CA HIS A 57 -12.94 9.25 11.33
C HIS A 57 -12.31 10.19 12.35
N GLN A 58 -13.15 10.85 13.15
CA GLN A 58 -12.69 11.74 14.22
C GLN A 58 -12.00 10.99 15.36
N HIS A 59 -12.35 9.71 15.57
CA HIS A 59 -11.80 8.88 16.63
C HIS A 59 -11.67 7.42 16.19
N VAL A 60 -10.51 6.82 16.48
CA VAL A 60 -10.21 5.40 16.24
C VAL A 60 -9.49 4.85 17.45
N ASP A 61 -10.12 3.91 18.15
CA ASP A 61 -9.59 3.32 19.37
C ASP A 61 -8.65 2.12 19.11
N LEU A 62 -8.87 1.39 18.02
CA LEU A 62 -8.17 0.14 17.71
C LEU A 62 -8.02 -0.08 16.20
N ILE A 63 -6.89 -0.67 15.81
CA ILE A 63 -6.67 -1.24 14.47
C ILE A 63 -6.51 -2.76 14.65
N ALA A 64 -7.31 -3.55 13.93
CA ALA A 64 -7.24 -5.01 13.95
C ALA A 64 -6.65 -5.56 12.65
N GLY A 65 -5.73 -6.52 12.76
CA GLY A 65 -5.16 -7.23 11.62
C GLY A 65 -5.83 -8.59 11.41
N ILE A 66 -6.04 -8.99 10.15
CA ILE A 66 -6.49 -10.33 9.77
C ILE A 66 -5.25 -11.17 9.46
N GLY A 67 -5.18 -12.38 10.01
CA GLY A 67 -4.10 -13.34 9.81
C GLY A 67 -4.59 -14.65 9.22
#